data_AF-A0AA38JU42-F1
#
_entry.id   AF-A0AA38JU42-F1
#
_cell.length_a   1.000
_cell.length_b   1.000
_cell.length_c   1.000
_cell.angle_alpha   90.00
_cell.angle_beta   90.00
_cell.angle_gamma   90.00
#
_symmetry.space_group_name_H-M   'P 1'
#
loop_
_entity.id
_entity.type
_entity.pdbx_description
1 polymer ?
#
loop_
_entity_poly.entity_id
_entity_poly.type
_entity_poly.pdbx_seq_one_letter_code
_entity_poly.pdbx_strand_id
1 'polypeptide(L)'
;MSFSLPQINDNPDGGWGPSSSNLPDQFKFKDIPYAPYSKSDKLGRFADWNEATSDTRQTVGMVSAQNTRTGPGGRRREGAQAFGSGTASAFAYFHVEDESSFSLVDNKTAAPRRGGAFVRGRGTARGGAGNYNVRGGAQRGGRGFGGRGGNAQRGRRGWRDWDRNARTRESSVVISPQWSMLEEIEFHRLAKLRLEVDEPENINSYGRLFAYDKTFDRITTKTEKPLQQLDRIKYNTTTSDDPVIQQLVNKNTATIYTTDVILSVLMCAPRSVYPWDIVIVREGNNLFFDKRDGGPFDTVTVNENASDPPQDPPPPNPNNPSEKIPDVPTINSATSLSLEATYVNQNFAFQSVVETSPPPAVDLAHPNPFYGPDETEPLASCGYRYRVFDLSVQDDEDVKICVRTEVDAYLPGAGNPREGHGLVTIRALNEFDPRAPGAGGAPDWRTKLDSQRGAVVATEMKNNSCKLSKWAVQSILAGADLMKIGYVSRSNPRDAARHVILSTASMRPTDFAAQLNVSLNNGWGIVRTVADLCMKMPEGKYVLVKDPNKPLVRLYAIPASSFSGEDEDGEGFEDDEA
;
A
#
# COMPACT_ATOMS: atom_id res chain seq x y z
N MET A 1 72.13 -18.22 17.36
CA MET A 1 70.74 -17.72 17.42
C MET A 1 70.58 -16.72 16.30
N SER A 2 69.84 -17.06 15.25
CA SER A 2 69.54 -16.11 14.18
C SER A 2 68.31 -15.31 14.57
N PHE A 3 68.47 -14.00 14.77
CA PHE A 3 67.35 -13.08 14.91
C PHE A 3 67.04 -12.52 13.52
N SER A 4 65.90 -12.89 12.96
CA SER A 4 65.35 -12.28 11.75
C SER A 4 64.50 -11.08 12.15
N LEU A 5 64.70 -9.94 11.48
CA LEU A 5 63.85 -8.78 11.69
C LEU A 5 62.39 -9.13 11.39
N PRO A 6 61.43 -8.76 12.27
CA PRO A 6 60.02 -8.95 11.99
C PRO A 6 59.60 -8.05 10.82
N GLN A 7 58.72 -8.58 9.95
CA GLN A 7 58.19 -7.83 8.83
C GLN A 7 57.25 -6.72 9.35
N ILE A 8 57.53 -5.48 8.97
CA ILE A 8 56.70 -4.30 9.25
C ILE A 8 56.11 -3.83 7.92
N ASN A 9 54.83 -3.49 7.91
CA ASN A 9 54.16 -2.98 6.71
C ASN A 9 54.21 -1.45 6.71
N ASP A 10 54.73 -0.87 5.64
CA ASP A 10 54.79 0.59 5.46
C ASP A 10 53.51 1.09 4.78
N ASN A 11 52.89 2.14 5.33
CA ASN A 11 51.75 2.80 4.70
C ASN A 11 52.23 3.83 3.67
N PRO A 12 51.95 3.65 2.37
CA PRO A 12 52.41 4.58 1.32
C PRO A 12 51.82 5.99 1.47
N ASP A 13 50.64 6.13 2.08
CA ASP A 13 49.96 7.41 2.27
C ASP A 13 50.43 8.18 3.53
N GLY A 14 51.42 7.66 4.26
CA GLY A 14 51.98 8.30 5.47
C GLY A 14 51.05 8.29 6.70
N GLY A 15 49.87 7.67 6.60
CA GLY A 15 48.92 7.53 7.70
C GLY A 15 49.37 6.50 8.75
N TRP A 16 48.97 6.72 10.00
CA TRP A 16 49.13 5.74 11.08
C TRP A 16 47.93 4.78 11.13
N GLY A 17 48.15 3.47 11.06
CA GLY A 17 47.09 2.45 11.16
C GLY A 17 47.17 1.35 10.08
N PRO A 18 46.18 0.46 9.97
CA PRO A 18 46.11 -0.51 8.88
C PRO A 18 45.67 0.19 7.58
N SER A 19 46.42 0.02 6.48
CA SER A 19 45.99 0.48 5.16
C SER A 19 45.13 -0.57 4.45
N SER A 20 44.16 -0.10 3.66
CA SER A 20 43.33 -0.94 2.79
C SER A 20 44.13 -1.58 1.65
N SER A 21 45.28 -1.00 1.28
CA SER A 21 46.19 -1.49 0.25
C SER A 21 47.18 -2.56 0.74
N ASN A 22 47.43 -2.66 2.06
CA ASN A 22 48.41 -3.59 2.62
C ASN A 22 47.78 -4.64 3.54
N LEU A 23 46.81 -5.39 3.03
CA LEU A 23 46.44 -6.66 3.65
C LEU A 23 47.61 -7.64 3.48
N PRO A 24 48.22 -8.18 4.56
CA PRO A 24 49.38 -9.04 4.43
C PRO A 24 49.07 -10.27 3.56
N ASP A 25 49.95 -10.66 2.65
CA ASP A 25 49.76 -11.88 1.85
C ASP A 25 49.69 -13.16 2.70
N GLN A 26 50.25 -13.10 3.91
CA GLN A 26 50.19 -14.17 4.92
C GLN A 26 48.84 -14.23 5.66
N PHE A 27 47.93 -13.28 5.42
CA PHE A 27 46.62 -13.25 6.05
C PHE A 27 45.74 -14.34 5.42
N LYS A 28 45.73 -15.52 6.06
CA LYS A 28 45.12 -16.77 5.58
C LYS A 28 43.64 -16.69 5.18
N PHE A 29 42.95 -15.61 5.54
CA PHE A 29 41.51 -15.44 5.35
C PHE A 29 41.16 -14.25 4.45
N LYS A 30 42.12 -13.69 3.69
CA LYS A 30 41.85 -12.57 2.77
C LYS A 30 40.83 -12.91 1.67
N ASP A 31 40.82 -14.18 1.24
CA ASP A 31 39.95 -14.68 0.17
C ASP A 31 38.62 -15.28 0.71
N ILE A 32 38.32 -15.11 2.00
CA ILE A 32 37.12 -15.68 2.64
C ILE A 32 36.23 -14.55 3.16
N PRO A 33 34.93 -14.51 2.80
CA PRO A 33 34.01 -13.53 3.35
C PRO A 33 34.00 -13.55 4.88
N TYR A 34 34.13 -12.38 5.50
CA TYR A 34 34.12 -12.27 6.96
C TYR A 34 32.69 -12.37 7.50
N ALA A 35 32.47 -13.29 8.43
CA ALA A 35 31.24 -13.36 9.24
C ALA A 35 31.61 -13.44 10.73
N PRO A 36 31.10 -12.53 11.59
CA PRO A 36 31.40 -12.56 13.01
C PRO A 36 30.76 -13.79 13.67
N TYR A 37 31.51 -14.48 14.53
CA TYR A 37 31.03 -15.66 15.26
C TYR A 37 31.67 -15.74 16.65
N SER A 38 31.07 -16.53 17.55
CA SER A 38 31.64 -16.87 18.84
C SER A 38 31.93 -18.37 18.93
N LYS A 39 33.15 -18.74 19.36
CA LYS A 39 33.53 -20.15 19.59
C LYS A 39 32.84 -20.76 20.82
N SER A 40 32.28 -19.94 21.70
CA SER A 40 31.56 -20.40 22.90
C SER A 40 30.07 -20.67 22.64
N ASP A 41 29.58 -20.40 21.43
CA ASP A 41 28.19 -20.67 21.07
C ASP A 41 27.94 -22.18 21.06
N LYS A 42 26.75 -22.58 21.54
CA LYS A 42 26.34 -23.97 21.51
C LYS A 42 26.12 -24.43 20.07
N LEU A 43 26.70 -25.58 19.75
CA LEU A 43 26.53 -26.27 18.47
C LEU A 43 25.49 -27.38 18.64
N GLY A 44 24.69 -27.65 17.61
CA GLY A 44 23.70 -28.75 17.62
C GLY A 44 22.26 -28.35 17.30
N ARG A 45 22.04 -27.51 16.29
CA ARG A 45 20.70 -27.25 15.74
C ARG A 45 20.39 -28.23 14.62
N PHE A 46 19.19 -28.80 14.65
CA PHE A 46 18.67 -29.62 13.56
C PHE A 46 17.90 -28.72 12.59
N ALA A 47 18.12 -28.89 11.29
CA ALA A 47 17.23 -28.35 10.28
C ALA A 47 16.07 -29.32 10.10
N ASP A 48 14.86 -28.90 10.43
CA ASP A 48 13.63 -29.68 10.23
C ASP A 48 12.75 -28.96 9.22
N TRP A 49 12.62 -29.54 8.03
CA TRP A 49 11.78 -29.02 6.95
C TRP A 49 10.28 -29.29 7.17
N ASN A 50 9.91 -30.09 8.18
CA ASN A 50 8.53 -30.39 8.53
C ASN A 50 8.05 -29.63 9.79
N GLU A 51 8.90 -28.83 10.43
CA GLU A 51 8.52 -28.11 11.64
C GLU A 51 7.55 -26.97 11.30
N ALA A 52 6.31 -27.07 11.78
CA ALA A 52 5.33 -25.99 11.69
C ALA A 52 5.81 -24.81 12.54
N THR A 53 6.59 -23.91 11.94
CA THR A 53 7.05 -22.70 12.60
C THR A 53 5.85 -21.80 12.85
N SER A 54 5.54 -21.56 14.13
CA SER A 54 4.64 -20.49 14.53
C SER A 54 5.23 -19.17 14.04
N ASP A 55 4.58 -18.59 13.05
CA ASP A 55 4.90 -17.36 12.31
C ASP A 55 4.83 -16.09 13.20
N THR A 56 5.57 -16.07 14.31
CA THR A 56 5.59 -14.98 15.30
C THR A 56 7.01 -14.46 15.53
N ARG A 57 7.95 -14.76 14.62
CA ARG A 57 9.35 -14.28 14.73
C ARG A 57 9.77 -13.26 13.67
N GLN A 58 8.87 -12.84 12.78
CA GLN A 58 9.17 -11.77 11.80
C GLN A 58 8.53 -10.41 12.12
N THR A 59 7.85 -10.26 13.26
CA THR A 59 7.46 -8.94 13.78
C THR A 59 8.53 -8.36 14.71
N VAL A 60 9.32 -7.45 14.12
CA VAL A 60 9.91 -6.23 14.71
C VAL A 60 10.91 -6.39 15.85
N GLY A 61 12.14 -5.93 15.59
CA GLY A 61 13.04 -5.41 16.60
C GLY A 61 12.41 -4.23 17.34
N MET A 62 11.74 -4.52 18.44
CA MET A 62 11.47 -3.58 19.52
C MET A 62 11.97 -4.20 20.81
N VAL A 63 12.89 -3.49 21.47
CA VAL A 63 13.22 -3.67 22.88
C VAL A 63 11.95 -3.40 23.69
N SER A 64 11.21 -4.46 24.03
CA SER A 64 10.28 -4.44 25.15
C SER A 64 10.82 -5.39 26.21
N ALA A 65 11.43 -4.81 27.24
CA ALA A 65 11.65 -5.46 28.50
C ALA A 65 10.28 -5.62 29.20
N GLN A 66 9.47 -6.60 28.78
CA GLN A 66 8.29 -6.97 29.56
C GLN A 66 8.03 -8.48 29.53
N ASN A 67 8.31 -9.04 30.70
CA ASN A 67 8.06 -10.38 31.20
C ASN A 67 6.71 -10.97 30.72
N THR A 68 6.71 -11.68 29.59
CA THR A 68 5.58 -12.53 29.18
C THR A 68 5.89 -13.98 29.54
N ARG A 69 5.14 -14.48 30.53
CA ARG A 69 5.18 -15.85 31.01
C ARG A 69 4.81 -16.82 29.90
N THR A 70 5.81 -17.37 29.23
CA THR A 70 5.66 -18.54 28.35
C THR A 70 5.32 -19.79 29.18
N GLY A 71 4.28 -20.52 28.77
CA GLY A 71 3.83 -21.74 29.41
C GLY A 71 4.87 -22.88 29.45
N PRO A 72 4.58 -23.99 30.16
CA PRO A 72 5.57 -24.98 30.61
C PRO A 72 6.36 -25.76 29.54
N GLY A 73 6.15 -25.50 28.24
CA GLY A 73 6.88 -26.12 27.13
C GLY A 73 8.00 -25.27 26.53
N GLY A 74 8.14 -24.00 26.91
CA GLY A 74 9.07 -23.05 26.26
C GLY A 74 10.54 -23.14 26.69
N ARG A 75 10.90 -24.00 27.64
CA ARG A 75 12.25 -24.06 28.24
C ARG A 75 13.29 -24.85 27.43
N ARG A 76 12.95 -25.36 26.24
CA ARG A 76 13.85 -26.19 25.41
C ARG A 76 14.20 -25.60 24.03
N ARG A 77 13.98 -24.30 23.79
CA ARG A 77 14.48 -23.67 22.56
C ARG A 77 15.66 -22.76 22.88
N GLU A 78 16.82 -23.26 22.47
CA GLU A 78 18.13 -22.63 22.52
C GLU A 78 18.08 -21.23 21.88
N GLY A 79 18.57 -20.22 22.60
CA GLY A 79 18.49 -18.81 22.20
C GLY A 79 19.20 -18.52 20.88
N ALA A 80 18.81 -17.42 20.23
CA ALA A 80 19.52 -16.86 19.08
C ALA A 80 20.98 -16.57 19.44
N GLN A 81 21.89 -16.63 18.46
CA GLN A 81 23.30 -16.26 18.66
C GLN A 81 23.36 -14.83 19.20
N ALA A 82 24.06 -14.62 20.31
CA ALA A 82 24.11 -13.31 20.97
C ALA A 82 25.05 -12.33 20.25
N PHE A 83 26.05 -12.86 19.52
CA PHE A 83 27.06 -12.09 18.80
C PHE A 83 26.90 -12.30 17.30
N GLY A 84 26.88 -11.22 16.50
CA GLY A 84 26.74 -11.30 15.04
C GLY A 84 25.31 -11.47 14.50
N SER A 85 24.28 -11.51 15.36
CA SER A 85 22.87 -11.76 14.96
C SER A 85 22.17 -10.58 14.24
N GLY A 86 22.91 -9.56 13.82
CA GLY A 86 22.41 -8.42 13.05
C GLY A 86 23.29 -7.99 11.88
N THR A 87 24.34 -8.75 11.57
CA THR A 87 25.20 -8.50 10.39
C THR A 87 24.74 -9.38 9.23
N ALA A 88 24.81 -8.85 7.99
CA ALA A 88 24.48 -9.61 6.78
C ALA A 88 25.25 -10.95 6.76
N SER A 89 24.52 -12.05 6.61
CA SER A 89 25.13 -13.39 6.65
C SER A 89 25.76 -13.71 5.30
N ALA A 90 27.08 -13.59 5.21
CA ALA A 90 27.83 -13.87 3.97
C ALA A 90 27.78 -15.34 3.52
N PHE A 91 27.30 -16.25 4.38
CA PHE A 91 27.21 -17.70 4.12
C PHE A 91 25.77 -18.21 4.18
N ALA A 92 24.77 -17.34 4.08
CA ALA A 92 23.38 -17.75 4.02
C ALA A 92 22.99 -18.12 2.58
N TYR A 93 22.43 -19.32 2.41
CA TYR A 93 21.73 -19.69 1.19
C TYR A 93 20.28 -19.22 1.31
N PHE A 94 19.85 -18.40 0.36
CA PHE A 94 18.45 -18.04 0.19
C PHE A 94 17.91 -18.86 -0.97
N HIS A 95 16.98 -19.76 -0.66
CA HIS A 95 16.29 -20.53 -1.68
C HIS A 95 15.30 -19.58 -2.38
N VAL A 96 15.54 -19.29 -3.66
CA VAL A 96 14.78 -18.30 -4.45
C VAL A 96 13.60 -18.95 -5.19
N GLU A 97 13.65 -20.27 -5.42
CA GLU A 97 12.60 -21.01 -6.12
C GLU A 97 11.59 -21.61 -5.13
N ASP A 98 10.31 -21.57 -5.50
CA ASP A 98 9.25 -22.19 -4.72
C ASP A 98 9.12 -23.68 -5.11
N GLU A 99 9.98 -24.54 -4.54
CA GLU A 99 9.94 -25.99 -4.76
C GLU A 99 8.58 -26.62 -4.39
N SER A 100 7.74 -25.95 -3.59
CA SER A 100 6.40 -26.44 -3.23
C SER A 100 5.39 -26.37 -4.39
N SER A 101 5.70 -25.59 -5.42
CA SER A 101 4.92 -25.51 -6.67
C SER A 101 5.17 -26.68 -7.62
N PHE A 102 6.25 -27.43 -7.44
CA PHE A 102 6.56 -28.60 -8.25
C PHE A 102 5.78 -29.81 -7.77
N SER A 103 4.97 -30.38 -8.66
CA SER A 103 4.33 -31.67 -8.46
C SER A 103 5.13 -32.77 -9.16
N LEU A 104 5.34 -33.90 -8.48
CA LEU A 104 5.98 -35.06 -9.09
C LEU A 104 4.99 -35.72 -10.06
N VAL A 105 5.31 -35.74 -11.36
CA VAL A 105 4.49 -36.41 -12.38
C VAL A 105 4.67 -37.93 -12.25
N ASP A 106 3.58 -38.65 -11.95
CA ASP A 106 3.59 -40.11 -11.92
C ASP A 106 3.45 -40.66 -13.36
N ASN A 107 4.51 -41.27 -13.89
CA ASN A 107 4.51 -41.92 -15.21
C ASN A 107 3.88 -43.33 -15.20
N LYS A 108 3.27 -43.76 -14.09
CA LYS A 108 2.53 -45.02 -14.05
C LYS A 108 1.07 -44.80 -14.41
N THR A 109 0.62 -45.49 -15.46
CA THR A 109 -0.80 -45.57 -15.83
C THR A 109 -1.61 -46.12 -14.64
N ALA A 110 -2.35 -45.25 -13.96
CA ALA A 110 -3.23 -45.64 -12.87
C ALA A 110 -4.33 -46.58 -13.39
N ALA A 111 -4.50 -47.73 -12.74
CA ALA A 111 -5.54 -48.70 -13.09
C ALA A 111 -6.95 -48.07 -12.95
N PRO A 112 -7.88 -48.35 -13.87
CA PRO A 112 -9.18 -47.68 -13.90
C PRO A 112 -9.99 -48.04 -12.64
N ARG A 113 -10.25 -47.03 -11.80
CA ARG A 113 -11.18 -47.14 -10.69
C ARG A 113 -12.60 -47.27 -11.26
N ARG A 114 -13.16 -48.48 -11.20
CA ARG A 114 -14.58 -48.78 -11.46
C ARG A 114 -15.48 -47.85 -10.65
N GLY A 115 -16.39 -47.16 -11.35
CA GLY A 115 -17.39 -46.27 -10.77
C GLY A 115 -18.36 -47.00 -9.84
N GLY A 116 -18.62 -46.39 -8.68
CA GLY A 116 -19.72 -46.75 -7.79
C GLY A 116 -20.96 -45.94 -8.16
N ALA A 117 -22.01 -46.64 -8.60
CA ALA A 117 -23.25 -46.09 -9.10
C ALA A 117 -24.07 -45.31 -8.06
N PHE A 118 -24.61 -44.17 -8.49
CA PHE A 118 -25.79 -43.55 -7.90
C PHE A 118 -26.98 -44.50 -8.02
N VAL A 119 -27.61 -44.87 -6.91
CA VAL A 119 -28.94 -45.50 -6.89
C VAL A 119 -29.92 -44.54 -6.22
N ARG A 120 -30.81 -43.95 -7.02
CA ARG A 120 -32.10 -43.41 -6.55
C ARG A 120 -33.07 -44.58 -6.40
N GLY A 121 -33.88 -44.57 -5.34
CA GLY A 121 -35.19 -45.25 -5.37
C GLY A 121 -35.83 -45.53 -4.03
N ARG A 122 -37.02 -44.92 -3.81
CA ARG A 122 -38.20 -45.37 -3.03
C ARG A 122 -37.97 -45.77 -1.56
N GLY A 123 -38.65 -45.18 -0.56
CA GLY A 123 -40.11 -45.14 -0.40
C GLY A 123 -40.48 -45.93 0.88
N THR A 124 -41.58 -45.56 1.53
CA THR A 124 -42.17 -46.12 2.78
C THR A 124 -41.44 -45.77 4.11
N ALA A 125 -42.03 -45.39 5.25
CA ALA A 125 -43.37 -45.12 5.81
C ALA A 125 -43.35 -45.68 7.26
N ARG A 126 -44.10 -45.03 8.18
CA ARG A 126 -44.33 -45.33 9.62
C ARG A 126 -43.23 -44.82 10.57
N GLY A 127 -43.51 -44.13 11.66
CA GLY A 127 -44.78 -43.87 12.37
C GLY A 127 -44.53 -43.95 13.89
N GLY A 128 -45.28 -43.15 14.66
CA GLY A 128 -45.44 -43.29 16.13
C GLY A 128 -44.49 -42.40 16.95
N ALA A 129 -44.99 -41.34 17.61
CA ALA A 129 -45.58 -41.36 18.96
C ALA A 129 -44.52 -41.70 20.03
N GLY A 130 -44.28 -40.97 21.11
CA GLY A 130 -45.08 -40.01 21.89
C GLY A 130 -44.78 -40.30 23.37
N ASN A 131 -44.41 -39.30 24.17
CA ASN A 131 -44.60 -39.12 25.62
C ASN A 131 -43.56 -38.11 26.16
N TYR A 132 -43.94 -36.96 26.71
CA TYR A 132 -44.59 -36.67 28.01
C TYR A 132 -43.71 -36.80 29.26
N ASN A 133 -43.54 -35.64 29.91
CA ASN A 133 -43.34 -35.35 31.34
C ASN A 133 -42.05 -35.85 32.03
N VAL A 134 -41.37 -34.98 32.78
CA VAL A 134 -41.70 -34.58 34.16
C VAL A 134 -40.74 -33.47 34.65
N ARG A 135 -41.32 -32.61 35.49
CA ARG A 135 -40.80 -31.50 36.30
C ARG A 135 -39.60 -31.82 37.20
N GLY A 136 -38.78 -30.78 37.44
CA GLY A 136 -38.53 -30.28 38.80
C GLY A 136 -37.11 -30.40 39.37
N GLY A 137 -36.65 -29.32 40.02
CA GLY A 137 -35.82 -29.43 41.23
C GLY A 137 -34.40 -28.86 41.20
N ALA A 138 -34.27 -27.59 41.61
CA ALA A 138 -33.35 -27.05 42.64
C ALA A 138 -31.89 -27.59 42.81
N GLN A 139 -30.96 -26.62 42.71
CA GLN A 139 -30.00 -26.20 43.76
C GLN A 139 -28.63 -26.91 43.97
N ARG A 140 -27.59 -26.05 43.97
CA ARG A 140 -26.25 -26.10 44.62
C ARG A 140 -25.23 -27.20 44.27
N GLY A 141 -24.12 -26.73 43.69
CA GLY A 141 -22.81 -26.68 44.38
C GLY A 141 -21.99 -27.96 44.49
N GLY A 142 -20.81 -28.00 43.86
CA GLY A 142 -19.77 -28.97 44.17
C GLY A 142 -18.58 -28.92 43.21
N ARG A 143 -17.43 -28.47 43.71
CA ARG A 143 -16.11 -28.68 43.08
C ARG A 143 -15.69 -30.14 43.32
N GLY A 144 -15.20 -30.83 42.29
CA GLY A 144 -14.60 -32.17 42.44
C GLY A 144 -14.10 -32.73 41.11
N PHE A 145 -12.82 -33.12 41.11
CA PHE A 145 -11.98 -33.57 40.00
C PHE A 145 -12.36 -34.96 39.44
N GLY A 146 -12.11 -35.18 38.14
CA GLY A 146 -11.59 -36.45 37.60
C GLY A 146 -12.52 -37.30 36.72
N GLY A 147 -12.10 -37.51 35.46
CA GLY A 147 -12.36 -38.78 34.76
C GLY A 147 -13.04 -38.74 33.38
N ARG A 148 -12.22 -38.66 32.33
CA ARG A 148 -12.29 -39.40 31.05
C ARG A 148 -13.60 -39.44 30.24
N GLY A 149 -13.53 -38.87 29.03
CA GLY A 149 -14.22 -39.41 27.85
C GLY A 149 -14.51 -38.36 26.77
N GLY A 150 -13.94 -38.51 25.57
CA GLY A 150 -14.41 -37.77 24.39
C GLY A 150 -13.38 -36.94 23.62
N ASN A 151 -12.18 -37.48 23.41
CA ASN A 151 -11.26 -36.97 22.39
C ASN A 151 -11.79 -37.35 21.01
N ALA A 152 -12.59 -36.48 20.37
CA ALA A 152 -13.04 -36.69 18.98
C ALA A 152 -13.50 -35.39 18.29
N GLN A 153 -12.73 -34.28 18.37
CA GLN A 153 -12.90 -33.15 17.44
C GLN A 153 -11.71 -32.19 17.47
N ARG A 154 -10.50 -32.72 17.32
CA ARG A 154 -9.30 -31.93 16.98
C ARG A 154 -8.63 -32.57 15.78
N GLY A 155 -9.18 -32.31 14.60
CA GLY A 155 -8.67 -32.88 13.36
C GLY A 155 -9.37 -32.29 12.15
N ARG A 156 -9.25 -30.96 11.94
CA ARG A 156 -9.49 -30.29 10.64
C ARG A 156 -9.14 -28.80 10.62
N ARG A 157 -8.13 -28.37 11.41
CA ARG A 157 -7.67 -26.96 11.40
C ARG A 157 -6.26 -26.76 10.83
N GLY A 158 -5.55 -27.80 10.43
CA GLY A 158 -4.19 -27.69 9.86
C GLY A 158 -4.10 -27.71 8.33
N TRP A 159 -5.20 -27.99 7.62
CA TRP A 159 -5.22 -28.09 6.14
C TRP A 159 -5.61 -26.78 5.43
N ARG A 160 -5.97 -25.72 6.16
CA ARG A 160 -6.27 -24.40 5.58
C ARG A 160 -5.09 -23.43 5.63
N ASP A 161 -4.09 -23.70 6.45
CA ASP A 161 -2.92 -22.83 6.57
C ASP A 161 -1.84 -23.15 5.52
N TRP A 162 -1.85 -24.37 4.96
CA TRP A 162 -1.02 -24.76 3.80
C TRP A 162 -1.47 -24.08 2.49
N ASP A 163 -2.74 -23.64 2.41
CA ASP A 163 -3.31 -22.92 1.26
C ASP A 163 -3.06 -21.41 1.33
N ARG A 164 -2.36 -20.94 2.38
CA ARG A 164 -1.71 -19.61 2.34
C ARG A 164 -0.40 -19.71 1.57
N ASN A 165 -0.45 -20.21 0.32
CA ASN A 165 0.59 -19.89 -0.64
C ASN A 165 0.82 -18.39 -0.52
N ALA A 166 2.07 -17.97 -0.33
CA ALA A 166 2.45 -16.58 -0.34
C ALA A 166 2.03 -16.05 -1.70
N ARG A 167 0.86 -15.41 -1.73
CA ARG A 167 0.16 -15.05 -2.97
C ARG A 167 1.03 -14.03 -3.70
N THR A 168 1.68 -14.48 -4.77
CA THR A 168 2.64 -13.67 -5.54
C THR A 168 1.87 -12.58 -6.28
N ARG A 169 2.18 -11.33 -5.97
CA ARG A 169 1.67 -10.17 -6.72
C ARG A 169 2.59 -9.92 -7.90
N GLU A 170 1.99 -9.45 -9.01
CA GLU A 170 2.73 -8.97 -10.17
C GLU A 170 3.27 -7.56 -9.92
N SER A 171 4.35 -7.19 -10.60
CA SER A 171 4.87 -5.82 -10.55
C SER A 171 3.89 -4.85 -11.21
N SER A 172 3.88 -3.58 -10.81
CA SER A 172 3.04 -2.56 -11.46
C SER A 172 3.48 -2.24 -12.88
N VAL A 173 4.73 -2.57 -13.20
CA VAL A 173 5.32 -2.44 -14.53
C VAL A 173 6.21 -3.65 -14.85
N VAL A 174 6.23 -4.04 -16.12
CA VAL A 174 7.10 -5.10 -16.63
C VAL A 174 8.54 -4.59 -16.64
N ILE A 175 9.39 -5.23 -15.84
CA ILE A 175 10.81 -4.86 -15.75
C ILE A 175 11.53 -5.48 -16.94
N SER A 176 11.96 -4.63 -17.88
CA SER A 176 12.70 -5.09 -19.06
C SER A 176 14.15 -5.45 -18.72
N PRO A 177 14.75 -6.49 -19.36
CA PRO A 177 16.18 -6.82 -19.18
C PRO A 177 17.14 -5.68 -19.53
N GLN A 178 16.69 -4.69 -20.31
CA GLN A 178 17.49 -3.52 -20.69
C GLN A 178 17.55 -2.44 -19.59
N TRP A 179 16.75 -2.56 -18.53
CA TRP A 179 16.74 -1.61 -17.43
C TRP A 179 17.93 -1.87 -16.49
N SER A 180 18.62 -0.80 -16.11
CA SER A 180 19.73 -0.89 -15.15
C SER A 180 19.22 -0.55 -13.76
N MET A 181 19.27 -1.51 -12.84
CA MET A 181 18.97 -1.25 -11.42
C MET A 181 20.12 -0.45 -10.80
N LEU A 182 19.78 0.71 -10.22
CA LEU A 182 20.75 1.65 -9.66
C LEU A 182 20.82 1.55 -8.14
N GLU A 183 19.65 1.53 -7.49
CA GLU A 183 19.53 1.54 -6.04
C GLU A 183 18.40 0.63 -5.57
N GLU A 184 18.59 0.02 -4.40
CA GLU A 184 17.57 -0.74 -3.68
C GLU A 184 17.45 -0.21 -2.24
N ILE A 185 16.24 0.20 -1.87
CA ILE A 185 15.97 0.83 -0.59
C ILE A 185 14.87 0.08 0.16
N GLU A 186 15.26 -0.62 1.22
CA GLU A 186 14.32 -1.27 2.12
C GLU A 186 13.51 -0.27 2.95
N PHE A 187 12.24 -0.58 3.22
CA PHE A 187 11.32 0.30 3.96
C PHE A 187 11.81 0.61 5.37
N HIS A 188 12.56 -0.28 6.02
CA HIS A 188 13.12 -0.01 7.35
C HIS A 188 14.14 1.13 7.33
N ARG A 189 14.76 1.43 6.18
CA ARG A 189 15.67 2.58 6.01
C ARG A 189 14.83 3.84 5.84
N LEU A 190 13.82 3.80 4.96
CA LEU A 190 12.90 4.91 4.72
C LEU A 190 12.18 5.37 5.99
N ALA A 191 11.77 4.43 6.85
CA ALA A 191 11.07 4.74 8.11
C ALA A 191 11.89 5.54 9.12
N LYS A 192 13.22 5.60 8.97
CA LYS A 192 14.14 6.34 9.85
C LYS A 192 14.44 7.76 9.38
N LEU A 193 14.17 8.07 8.11
CA LEU A 193 14.44 9.38 7.54
C LEU A 193 13.55 10.45 8.18
N ARG A 194 14.09 11.65 8.38
CA ARG A 194 13.36 12.80 8.93
C ARG A 194 13.92 14.07 8.30
N LEU A 195 13.04 14.98 7.91
CA LEU A 195 13.36 16.34 7.48
C LEU A 195 12.24 17.25 7.98
N GLU A 196 12.60 18.35 8.64
CA GLU A 196 11.65 19.40 8.99
C GLU A 196 11.57 20.38 7.82
N VAL A 197 10.36 20.78 7.46
CA VAL A 197 10.07 21.63 6.32
C VAL A 197 9.08 22.68 6.78
N ASP A 198 9.38 23.95 6.49
CA ASP A 198 8.57 25.09 6.86
C ASP A 198 7.25 25.16 6.07
N GLU A 199 6.37 26.09 6.45
CA GLU A 199 5.14 26.31 5.72
C GLU A 199 5.42 26.75 4.27
N PRO A 200 4.68 26.21 3.28
CA PRO A 200 4.95 26.50 1.89
C PRO A 200 4.50 27.91 1.49
N GLU A 201 5.19 28.45 0.49
CA GLU A 201 4.74 29.63 -0.24
C GLU A 201 3.65 29.25 -1.25
N ASN A 202 2.52 29.97 -1.24
CA ASN A 202 1.45 29.79 -2.22
C ASN A 202 1.72 30.68 -3.45
N ILE A 203 2.00 30.06 -4.59
CA ILE A 203 2.32 30.81 -5.81
C ILE A 203 1.06 31.31 -6.49
N ASN A 204 0.17 30.39 -6.89
CA ASN A 204 -1.07 30.71 -7.59
C ASN A 204 -2.16 29.67 -7.30
N SER A 205 -3.41 30.07 -7.53
CA SER A 205 -4.59 29.22 -7.38
C SER A 205 -5.46 29.26 -8.64
N TYR A 206 -5.98 28.09 -9.03
CA TYR A 206 -6.72 27.90 -10.28
C TYR A 206 -7.98 27.07 -10.04
N GLY A 207 -9.03 27.32 -10.81
CA GLY A 207 -10.26 26.54 -10.79
C GLY A 207 -11.38 27.22 -9.98
N ARG A 208 -12.37 26.41 -9.61
CA ARG A 208 -13.63 26.88 -9.02
C ARG A 208 -14.07 25.91 -7.93
N LEU A 209 -14.43 26.48 -6.79
CA LEU A 209 -14.88 25.73 -5.62
C LEU A 209 -16.35 25.96 -5.35
N PHE A 210 -17.09 24.87 -5.18
CA PHE A 210 -18.42 24.89 -4.64
C PHE A 210 -18.40 24.74 -3.12
N ALA A 211 -19.49 25.19 -2.49
CA ALA A 211 -19.64 25.06 -1.05
C ALA A 211 -19.92 23.60 -0.66
N TYR A 212 -19.31 23.11 0.40
CA TYR A 212 -19.68 21.84 0.99
C TYR A 212 -21.10 21.89 1.58
N ASP A 213 -21.93 20.92 1.22
CA ASP A 213 -23.30 20.79 1.75
C ASP A 213 -23.28 20.19 3.17
N LYS A 214 -23.47 21.06 4.16
CA LYS A 214 -23.53 20.68 5.59
C LYS A 214 -24.68 19.72 5.92
N THR A 215 -25.66 19.50 5.03
CA THR A 215 -26.70 18.48 5.26
C THR A 215 -26.14 17.06 5.24
N PHE A 216 -25.03 16.83 4.53
CA PHE A 216 -24.35 15.52 4.49
C PHE A 216 -23.72 15.14 5.83
N ASP A 217 -23.41 16.11 6.69
CA ASP A 217 -22.93 15.85 8.06
C ASP A 217 -24.03 15.29 8.97
N ARG A 218 -25.31 15.40 8.57
CA ARG A 218 -26.48 14.93 9.35
C ARG A 218 -27.00 13.56 8.90
N ILE A 219 -26.39 12.96 7.86
CA ILE A 219 -26.76 11.62 7.38
C ILE A 219 -26.43 10.59 8.47
N THR A 220 -27.37 9.69 8.72
CA THR A 220 -27.25 8.56 9.66
C THR A 220 -27.63 7.27 8.95
N THR A 221 -27.34 6.10 9.53
CA THR A 221 -27.69 4.82 8.88
C THR A 221 -29.19 4.59 8.76
N LYS A 222 -30.01 5.36 9.48
CA LYS A 222 -31.48 5.33 9.38
C LYS A 222 -32.04 6.29 8.34
N THR A 223 -31.27 7.31 7.97
CA THR A 223 -31.63 8.35 7.00
C THR A 223 -30.58 8.38 5.89
N GLU A 224 -30.26 7.20 5.36
CA GLU A 224 -29.29 7.04 4.29
C GLU A 224 -29.73 7.77 3.02
N LYS A 225 -28.76 8.27 2.26
CA LYS A 225 -29.01 9.00 1.00
C LYS A 225 -28.44 8.18 -0.18
N PRO A 226 -29.19 7.95 -1.27
CA PRO A 226 -28.65 7.29 -2.45
C PRO A 226 -27.48 8.07 -3.05
N LEU A 227 -26.40 7.36 -3.37
CA LEU A 227 -25.30 7.93 -4.15
C LEU A 227 -25.79 8.15 -5.59
N GLN A 228 -25.66 9.38 -6.10
CA GLN A 228 -26.08 9.72 -7.45
C GLN A 228 -24.89 9.64 -8.39
N GLN A 229 -25.12 9.13 -9.60
CA GLN A 229 -24.16 9.23 -10.69
C GLN A 229 -24.23 10.64 -11.27
N LEU A 230 -23.15 11.40 -11.13
CA LEU A 230 -23.05 12.76 -11.62
C LEU A 230 -21.98 12.81 -12.71
N ASP A 231 -22.37 13.33 -13.87
CA ASP A 231 -21.47 13.49 -15.00
C ASP A 231 -20.71 14.80 -14.85
N ARG A 232 -19.46 14.73 -14.39
CA ARG A 232 -18.57 15.86 -14.17
C ARG A 232 -17.17 15.51 -14.62
N ILE A 233 -16.52 16.43 -15.33
CA ILE A 233 -15.10 16.27 -15.69
C ILE A 233 -14.23 16.62 -14.47
N LYS A 234 -13.36 15.69 -14.09
CA LYS A 234 -12.21 15.95 -13.20
C LYS A 234 -10.94 15.46 -13.88
N TYR A 235 -9.99 16.37 -14.12
CA TYR A 235 -8.70 16.05 -14.72
C TYR A 235 -7.76 15.42 -13.71
N ASN A 236 -6.98 14.47 -14.19
CA ASN A 236 -5.94 13.77 -13.45
C ASN A 236 -4.61 13.80 -14.24
N THR A 237 -4.23 15.00 -14.68
CA THR A 237 -3.06 15.27 -15.51
C THR A 237 -1.77 15.02 -14.72
N THR A 238 -0.76 14.40 -15.33
CA THR A 238 0.57 14.23 -14.73
C THR A 238 1.32 15.57 -14.62
N THR A 239 2.52 15.55 -14.05
CA THR A 239 3.35 16.74 -13.79
C THR A 239 3.85 17.38 -15.08
N SER A 240 4.41 16.59 -15.99
CA SER A 240 5.02 17.11 -17.23
C SER A 240 3.99 17.67 -18.21
N ASP A 241 2.77 17.15 -18.21
CA ASP A 241 1.68 17.63 -19.08
C ASP A 241 0.95 18.86 -18.51
N ASP A 242 1.34 19.33 -17.32
CA ASP A 242 0.70 20.47 -16.67
C ASP A 242 1.25 21.81 -17.21
N PRO A 243 0.41 22.62 -17.89
CA PRO A 243 0.88 23.86 -18.51
C PRO A 243 1.31 24.92 -17.50
N VAL A 244 0.78 24.89 -16.28
CA VAL A 244 1.18 25.82 -15.22
C VAL A 244 2.53 25.40 -14.65
N ILE A 245 2.77 24.11 -14.44
CA ILE A 245 4.09 23.62 -14.03
C ILE A 245 5.14 23.99 -15.07
N GLN A 246 4.87 23.79 -16.36
CA GLN A 246 5.78 24.19 -17.43
C GLN A 246 6.11 25.71 -17.40
N GLN A 247 5.13 26.55 -17.06
CA GLN A 247 5.39 27.99 -16.86
C GLN A 247 6.26 28.27 -15.63
N LEU A 248 6.11 27.52 -14.54
CA LEU A 248 6.90 27.67 -13.32
C LEU A 248 8.35 27.18 -13.51
N VAL A 249 8.53 26.13 -14.32
CA VAL A 249 9.85 25.64 -14.77
C VAL A 249 10.57 26.72 -15.56
N ASN A 250 9.90 27.35 -16.54
CA ASN A 250 10.46 28.44 -17.33
C ASN A 250 10.85 29.66 -16.48
N LYS A 251 10.21 29.85 -15.32
CA LYS A 251 10.54 30.90 -14.33
C LYS A 251 11.62 30.46 -13.32
N ASN A 252 12.08 29.20 -13.41
CA ASN A 252 13.04 28.59 -12.48
C ASN A 252 12.59 28.71 -11.01
N THR A 253 11.32 28.39 -10.75
CA THR A 253 10.69 28.59 -9.43
C THR A 253 11.18 27.56 -8.41
N ALA A 254 11.47 26.34 -8.86
CA ALA A 254 11.89 25.20 -8.04
C ALA A 254 12.84 24.29 -8.83
N THR A 255 13.48 23.35 -8.15
CA THR A 255 14.31 22.31 -8.79
C THR A 255 13.55 20.99 -8.94
N ILE A 256 12.50 20.77 -8.15
CA ILE A 256 11.69 19.55 -8.19
C ILE A 256 10.23 19.93 -8.48
N TYR A 257 9.58 19.22 -9.39
CA TYR A 257 8.19 19.43 -9.77
C TYR A 257 7.40 18.13 -9.64
N THR A 258 6.22 18.20 -9.01
CA THR A 258 5.35 17.04 -8.81
C THR A 258 3.89 17.44 -8.53
N THR A 259 3.03 16.44 -8.39
CA THR A 259 1.64 16.57 -7.91
C THR A 259 1.51 15.96 -6.51
N ASP A 260 0.49 16.39 -5.76
CA ASP A 260 0.17 15.85 -4.44
C ASP A 260 -0.14 14.34 -4.47
N VAL A 261 -0.77 13.84 -5.53
CA VAL A 261 -1.05 12.42 -5.73
C VAL A 261 0.26 11.62 -5.75
N ILE A 262 1.23 12.03 -6.58
CA ILE A 262 2.53 11.36 -6.71
C ILE A 262 3.34 11.48 -5.42
N LEU A 263 3.43 12.71 -4.89
CA LEU A 263 4.18 12.99 -3.68
C LEU A 263 3.64 12.23 -2.47
N SER A 264 2.32 12.12 -2.33
CA SER A 264 1.69 11.40 -1.21
C SER A 264 2.00 9.89 -1.21
N VAL A 265 2.13 9.27 -2.38
CA VAL A 265 2.57 7.87 -2.51
C VAL A 265 4.00 7.73 -2.03
N LEU A 266 4.90 8.62 -2.47
CA LEU A 266 6.30 8.60 -2.08
C LEU A 266 6.46 8.81 -0.56
N MET A 267 5.78 9.81 0.02
CA MET A 267 5.81 10.09 1.46
C MET A 267 5.22 8.94 2.30
N CYS A 268 4.25 8.19 1.75
CA CYS A 268 3.61 7.06 2.42
C CYS A 268 4.13 5.68 1.98
N ALA A 269 5.23 5.63 1.21
CA ALA A 269 5.76 4.43 0.60
C ALA A 269 5.91 3.24 1.59
N PRO A 270 6.42 3.42 2.82
CA PRO A 270 6.59 2.31 3.77
C PRO A 270 5.29 1.61 4.22
N ARG A 271 4.12 2.18 3.91
CA ARG A 271 2.80 1.61 4.24
C ARG A 271 2.16 0.87 3.06
N SER A 272 2.70 1.03 1.86
CA SER A 272 2.18 0.39 0.66
C SER A 272 2.46 -1.11 0.66
N VAL A 273 1.45 -1.88 0.28
CA VAL A 273 1.51 -3.33 0.10
C VAL A 273 1.30 -3.69 -1.36
N TYR A 274 0.50 -2.93 -2.10
CA TYR A 274 0.36 -3.09 -3.53
C TYR A 274 1.50 -2.38 -4.28
N PRO A 275 1.96 -2.94 -5.41
CA PRO A 275 3.02 -2.35 -6.23
C PRO A 275 2.58 -1.02 -6.85
N TRP A 276 3.54 -0.14 -7.06
CA TRP A 276 3.36 1.15 -7.73
C TRP A 276 4.70 1.57 -8.34
N ASP A 277 4.64 2.43 -9.33
CA ASP A 277 5.81 2.97 -10.03
C ASP A 277 5.68 4.48 -10.27
N ILE A 278 6.77 5.22 -10.10
CA ILE A 278 6.87 6.66 -10.38
C ILE A 278 7.93 6.84 -11.46
N VAL A 279 7.56 7.49 -12.55
CA VAL A 279 8.49 7.89 -13.61
C VAL A 279 9.19 9.17 -13.15
N ILE A 280 10.51 9.21 -13.25
CA ILE A 280 11.31 10.37 -12.85
C ILE A 280 12.13 10.80 -14.06
N VAL A 281 11.96 12.05 -14.48
CA VAL A 281 12.71 12.63 -15.59
C VAL A 281 13.65 13.69 -15.04
N ARG A 282 14.95 13.53 -15.32
CA ARG A 282 15.96 14.53 -15.01
C ARG A 282 16.35 15.28 -16.28
N GLU A 283 16.12 16.58 -16.28
CA GLU A 283 16.52 17.51 -17.34
C GLU A 283 17.29 18.68 -16.73
N GLY A 284 18.58 18.79 -17.06
CA GLY A 284 19.45 19.77 -16.40
C GLY A 284 19.49 19.60 -14.89
N ASN A 285 19.06 20.67 -14.21
CA ASN A 285 18.94 20.76 -12.75
C ASN A 285 17.50 20.57 -12.25
N ASN A 286 16.59 20.14 -13.13
CA ASN A 286 15.18 19.93 -12.80
C ASN A 286 14.86 18.44 -12.71
N LEU A 287 14.06 18.08 -11.72
CA LEU A 287 13.45 16.76 -11.58
C LEU A 287 11.94 16.85 -11.73
N PHE A 288 11.39 16.00 -12.59
CA PHE A 288 9.96 15.82 -12.78
C PHE A 288 9.56 14.45 -12.27
N PHE A 289 8.61 14.41 -11.35
CA PHE A 289 8.01 13.18 -10.87
C PHE A 289 6.66 13.00 -11.57
N ASP A 290 6.56 12.01 -12.45
CA ASP A 290 5.40 11.70 -13.28
C ASP A 290 4.77 10.36 -12.91
N LYS A 291 3.48 10.24 -13.24
CA LYS A 291 2.73 9.00 -13.20
C LYS A 291 2.44 8.54 -14.63
N ARG A 292 2.22 7.23 -14.80
CA ARG A 292 1.65 6.69 -16.04
C ARG A 292 0.12 6.81 -16.01
N ASP A 293 -0.47 7.08 -17.16
CA ASP A 293 -1.92 7.06 -17.31
C ASP A 293 -2.46 5.63 -17.29
N GLY A 294 -3.62 5.44 -16.63
CA GLY A 294 -4.17 4.12 -16.35
C GLY A 294 -3.37 3.34 -15.30
N GLY A 295 -2.38 3.97 -14.66
CA GLY A 295 -1.51 3.34 -13.67
C GLY A 295 -2.12 3.23 -12.27
N PRO A 296 -1.35 2.72 -11.29
CA PRO A 296 -1.80 2.53 -9.89
C PRO A 296 -2.21 3.83 -9.15
N PHE A 297 -1.94 5.00 -9.73
CA PHE A 297 -2.21 6.31 -9.15
C PHE A 297 -3.63 6.79 -9.47
N ASP A 298 -4.24 6.24 -10.53
CA ASP A 298 -5.54 6.68 -11.05
C ASP A 298 -6.71 5.97 -10.36
N THR A 299 -6.42 4.94 -9.56
CA THR A 299 -7.43 4.15 -8.86
C THR A 299 -7.22 4.10 -7.34
N VAL A 300 -8.29 3.81 -6.62
CA VAL A 300 -8.33 3.80 -5.16
C VAL A 300 -8.32 2.38 -4.61
N THR A 301 -7.26 2.01 -3.91
CA THR A 301 -7.12 0.66 -3.33
C THR A 301 -8.18 0.36 -2.25
N VAL A 302 -8.60 -0.91 -2.14
CA VAL A 302 -9.60 -1.35 -1.16
C VAL A 302 -9.02 -2.47 -0.31
N ASN A 303 -8.98 -2.26 1.01
CA ASN A 303 -8.53 -3.22 2.00
C ASN A 303 -7.11 -3.76 1.77
N GLU A 304 -6.25 -2.95 1.15
CA GLU A 304 -4.86 -3.27 0.82
C GLU A 304 -4.04 -3.77 2.03
N ASN A 305 -4.26 -3.18 3.21
CA ASN A 305 -3.55 -3.49 4.44
C ASN A 305 -4.31 -4.47 5.35
N ALA A 306 -5.40 -5.07 4.86
CA ALA A 306 -6.10 -6.12 5.60
C ALA A 306 -5.20 -7.36 5.77
N SER A 307 -5.47 -8.17 6.79
CA SER A 307 -4.71 -9.42 7.01
C SER A 307 -4.88 -10.44 5.87
N ASP A 308 -6.01 -10.37 5.19
CA ASP A 308 -6.35 -11.14 3.99
C ASP A 308 -7.00 -10.16 3.01
N PRO A 309 -6.21 -9.47 2.16
CA PRO A 309 -6.70 -8.45 1.24
C PRO A 309 -7.44 -9.08 0.04
N PRO A 310 -8.34 -8.34 -0.63
CA PRO A 310 -8.90 -8.77 -1.91
C PRO A 310 -7.78 -9.05 -2.92
N GLN A 311 -8.00 -10.01 -3.82
CA GLN A 311 -7.04 -10.42 -4.83
C GLN A 311 -7.76 -10.59 -6.16
N ASP A 312 -7.03 -10.38 -7.26
CA ASP A 312 -7.48 -10.77 -8.59
C ASP A 312 -7.30 -12.28 -8.78
N PRO A 313 -8.09 -12.90 -9.68
CA PRO A 313 -7.89 -14.31 -10.00
C PRO A 313 -6.45 -14.54 -10.48
N PRO A 314 -5.81 -15.65 -10.08
CA PRO A 314 -4.47 -15.94 -10.55
C PRO A 314 -4.45 -16.04 -12.08
N PRO A 315 -3.33 -15.67 -12.74
CA PRO A 315 -3.19 -15.88 -14.17
C PRO A 315 -3.36 -17.38 -14.50
N PRO A 316 -3.88 -17.69 -15.70
CA PRO A 316 -4.08 -19.08 -16.11
C PRO A 316 -2.76 -19.85 -16.02
N ASN A 317 -2.81 -21.07 -15.51
CA ASN A 317 -1.61 -21.89 -15.48
C ASN A 317 -1.16 -22.20 -16.91
N PRO A 318 0.04 -21.77 -17.34
CA PRO A 318 0.52 -22.01 -18.71
C PRO A 318 0.66 -23.51 -19.03
N ASN A 319 0.72 -24.37 -18.00
CA ASN A 319 0.80 -25.82 -18.13
C ASN A 319 -0.58 -26.51 -18.10
N ASN A 320 -1.68 -25.78 -17.93
CA ASN A 320 -3.03 -26.33 -17.95
C ASN A 320 -3.94 -25.59 -18.95
N PRO A 321 -3.88 -25.94 -20.25
CA PRO A 321 -4.71 -25.32 -21.28
C PRO A 321 -6.22 -25.57 -21.13
N SER A 322 -6.65 -26.38 -20.14
CA SER A 322 -8.07 -26.62 -19.84
C SER A 322 -8.62 -25.71 -18.72
N GLU A 323 -7.78 -24.90 -18.09
CA GLU A 323 -8.19 -23.96 -17.04
C GLU A 323 -8.97 -22.81 -17.67
N LYS A 324 -10.30 -22.82 -17.47
CA LYS A 324 -11.17 -21.74 -17.92
C LYS A 324 -11.06 -20.57 -16.96
N ILE A 325 -10.46 -19.48 -17.43
CA ILE A 325 -10.58 -18.16 -16.79
C ILE A 325 -12.06 -17.77 -16.85
N PRO A 326 -12.69 -17.36 -15.74
CA PRO A 326 -14.04 -16.82 -15.80
C PRO A 326 -14.05 -15.61 -16.74
N ASP A 327 -14.93 -15.61 -17.76
CA ASP A 327 -15.05 -14.51 -18.74
C ASP A 327 -15.36 -13.16 -18.07
N VAL A 328 -15.96 -13.19 -16.88
CA VAL A 328 -16.29 -12.00 -16.09
C VAL A 328 -15.52 -12.05 -14.76
N PRO A 329 -14.64 -11.07 -14.47
CA PRO A 329 -13.97 -10.98 -13.19
C PRO A 329 -15.01 -10.82 -12.07
N THR A 330 -14.73 -11.43 -10.92
CA THR A 330 -15.66 -11.34 -9.79
C THR A 330 -15.78 -9.89 -9.32
N ILE A 331 -16.99 -9.44 -8.96
CA ILE A 331 -17.24 -8.08 -8.46
C ILE A 331 -16.46 -7.69 -7.18
N ASN A 332 -15.80 -8.66 -6.54
CA ASN A 332 -15.00 -8.48 -5.33
C ASN A 332 -13.50 -8.77 -5.57
N SER A 333 -13.06 -8.79 -6.84
CA SER A 333 -11.62 -8.85 -7.17
C SER A 333 -10.95 -7.52 -6.79
N ALA A 334 -9.63 -7.52 -6.60
CA ALA A 334 -8.91 -6.30 -6.20
C ALA A 334 -9.09 -5.18 -7.25
N THR A 335 -8.95 -5.50 -8.54
CA THR A 335 -9.14 -4.55 -9.63
C THR A 335 -10.58 -4.05 -9.69
N SER A 336 -11.57 -4.93 -9.61
CA SER A 336 -13.00 -4.54 -9.67
C SER A 336 -13.39 -3.62 -8.52
N LEU A 337 -12.92 -3.92 -7.31
CA LEU A 337 -13.15 -3.09 -6.13
C LEU A 337 -12.42 -1.75 -6.22
N SER A 338 -11.24 -1.70 -6.83
CA SER A 338 -10.49 -0.45 -7.03
C SER A 338 -11.22 0.50 -7.98
N LEU A 339 -11.76 -0.02 -9.09
CA LEU A 339 -12.58 0.75 -10.03
C LEU A 339 -13.87 1.27 -9.37
N GLU A 340 -14.57 0.40 -8.64
CA GLU A 340 -15.77 0.79 -7.89
C GLU A 340 -15.47 1.86 -6.83
N ALA A 341 -14.38 1.71 -6.06
CA ALA A 341 -14.00 2.69 -5.05
C ALA A 341 -13.67 4.05 -5.65
N THR A 342 -13.03 4.07 -6.82
CA THR A 342 -12.69 5.28 -7.56
C THR A 342 -13.97 6.00 -8.02
N TYR A 343 -14.89 5.24 -8.61
CA TYR A 343 -16.22 5.73 -9.00
C TYR A 343 -17.00 6.30 -7.81
N VAL A 344 -17.03 5.58 -6.68
CA VAL A 344 -17.70 6.03 -5.45
C VAL A 344 -17.07 7.32 -4.92
N ASN A 345 -15.75 7.40 -4.91
CA ASN A 345 -15.01 8.56 -4.40
C ASN A 345 -15.29 9.83 -5.21
N GLN A 346 -15.32 9.72 -6.54
CA GLN A 346 -15.65 10.85 -7.44
C GLN A 346 -17.10 11.30 -7.25
N ASN A 347 -18.06 10.38 -7.36
CA ASN A 347 -19.48 10.73 -7.25
C ASN A 347 -19.85 11.29 -5.87
N PHE A 348 -19.25 10.78 -4.79
CA PHE A 348 -19.48 11.34 -3.46
C PHE A 348 -18.95 12.79 -3.36
N ALA A 349 -17.77 13.07 -3.91
CA ALA A 349 -17.22 14.43 -3.94
C ALA A 349 -18.12 15.38 -4.74
N PHE A 350 -18.64 14.94 -5.90
CA PHE A 350 -19.54 15.75 -6.74
C PHE A 350 -20.90 15.98 -6.08
N GLN A 351 -21.45 14.96 -5.42
CA GLN A 351 -22.80 15.04 -4.85
C GLN A 351 -22.84 15.82 -3.51
N SER A 352 -21.72 15.93 -2.80
CA SER A 352 -21.65 16.56 -1.47
C SER A 352 -21.38 18.07 -1.49
N VAL A 353 -21.43 18.69 -2.66
CA VAL A 353 -21.31 20.14 -2.82
C VAL A 353 -22.62 20.78 -3.30
N VAL A 354 -22.77 22.07 -3.04
CA VAL A 354 -23.91 22.88 -3.48
C VAL A 354 -23.54 23.61 -4.76
N GLU A 355 -24.02 23.12 -5.89
CA GLU A 355 -23.82 23.78 -7.20
C GLU A 355 -24.80 24.94 -7.44
N THR A 356 -25.98 24.88 -6.82
CA THR A 356 -27.02 25.90 -6.96
C THR A 356 -26.92 26.94 -5.85
N SER A 357 -26.68 28.21 -6.21
CA SER A 357 -26.71 29.33 -5.26
C SER A 357 -28.08 29.44 -4.56
N PRO A 358 -28.14 29.79 -3.25
CA PRO A 358 -27.04 30.09 -2.33
C PRO A 358 -26.55 28.86 -1.52
N PRO A 359 -25.28 28.84 -1.06
CA PRO A 359 -24.23 29.86 -1.23
C PRO A 359 -23.58 29.83 -2.63
N PRO A 360 -23.01 30.95 -3.11
CA PRO A 360 -22.43 31.01 -4.45
C PRO A 360 -21.13 30.20 -4.54
N ALA A 361 -20.81 29.68 -5.72
CA ALA A 361 -19.48 29.15 -6.00
C ALA A 361 -18.41 30.25 -5.93
N VAL A 362 -17.17 29.85 -5.64
CA VAL A 362 -16.01 30.75 -5.55
C VAL A 362 -15.03 30.42 -6.66
N ASP A 363 -14.85 31.37 -7.59
CA ASP A 363 -13.77 31.31 -8.56
C ASP A 363 -12.46 31.73 -7.89
N LEU A 364 -11.39 30.95 -8.11
CA LEU A 364 -10.04 31.24 -7.62
C LEU A 364 -9.35 32.31 -8.48
N ALA A 365 -8.06 32.56 -8.27
CA ALA A 365 -7.35 33.63 -8.98
C ALA A 365 -7.35 33.44 -10.51
N HIS A 366 -7.32 32.19 -10.96
CA HIS A 366 -7.32 31.81 -12.37
C HIS A 366 -8.37 30.72 -12.66
N PRO A 367 -8.83 30.57 -13.91
CA PRO A 367 -9.72 29.47 -14.30
C PRO A 367 -9.01 28.10 -14.23
N ASN A 368 -9.74 27.00 -14.43
CA ASN A 368 -9.14 25.67 -14.52
C ASN A 368 -8.13 25.63 -15.70
N PRO A 369 -6.86 25.23 -15.49
CA PRO A 369 -5.84 25.30 -16.53
C PRO A 369 -5.95 24.18 -17.57
N PHE A 370 -6.77 23.15 -17.31
CA PHE A 370 -6.93 21.99 -18.18
C PHE A 370 -8.22 22.05 -19.02
N TYR A 371 -9.14 22.96 -18.68
CA TYR A 371 -10.43 23.06 -19.34
C TYR A 371 -10.37 24.01 -20.53
N GLY A 372 -10.54 23.45 -21.72
CA GLY A 372 -10.53 24.20 -22.98
C GLY A 372 -11.78 25.07 -23.16
N PRO A 373 -11.70 26.15 -23.97
CA PRO A 373 -12.85 26.99 -24.30
C PRO A 373 -13.93 26.25 -25.13
N ASP A 374 -13.54 25.19 -25.84
CA ASP A 374 -14.42 24.38 -26.69
C ASP A 374 -15.15 23.27 -25.92
N GLU A 375 -14.76 23.03 -24.66
CA GLU A 375 -15.41 22.02 -23.83
C GLU A 375 -16.74 22.54 -23.27
N THR A 376 -17.77 21.69 -23.30
CA THR A 376 -19.13 22.04 -22.86
C THR A 376 -19.60 21.27 -21.62
N GLU A 377 -18.85 20.24 -21.23
CA GLU A 377 -19.21 19.37 -20.11
C GLU A 377 -18.95 20.06 -18.77
N PRO A 378 -19.84 19.90 -17.77
CA PRO A 378 -19.70 20.60 -16.51
C PRO A 378 -18.49 20.10 -15.72
N LEU A 379 -17.62 21.03 -15.33
CA LEU A 379 -16.49 20.77 -14.45
C LEU A 379 -16.93 20.36 -13.05
N ALA A 380 -16.22 19.39 -12.47
CA ALA A 380 -16.29 19.11 -11.04
C ALA A 380 -15.78 20.29 -10.21
N SER A 381 -16.25 20.38 -8.96
CA SER A 381 -15.66 21.26 -7.95
C SER A 381 -14.20 20.90 -7.72
N CYS A 382 -13.28 21.80 -8.07
CA CYS A 382 -11.85 21.57 -7.87
C CYS A 382 -11.08 22.89 -7.89
N GLY A 383 -10.19 23.04 -6.91
CA GLY A 383 -9.21 24.11 -6.83
C GLY A 383 -7.80 23.55 -6.83
N TYR A 384 -7.00 23.94 -7.82
CA TYR A 384 -5.58 23.63 -7.90
C TYR A 384 -4.77 24.74 -7.23
N ARG A 385 -3.86 24.39 -6.33
CA ARG A 385 -2.94 25.33 -5.68
C ARG A 385 -1.51 24.88 -5.93
N TYR A 386 -0.70 25.77 -6.49
CA TYR A 386 0.72 25.53 -6.73
C TYR A 386 1.50 26.08 -5.56
N ARG A 387 2.12 25.19 -4.78
CA ARG A 387 2.77 25.51 -3.52
C ARG A 387 4.24 25.11 -3.59
N VAL A 388 5.12 25.96 -3.07
CA VAL A 388 6.56 25.73 -3.06
C VAL A 388 7.02 25.47 -1.63
N PHE A 389 7.73 24.38 -1.43
CA PHE A 389 8.33 24.01 -0.14
C PHE A 389 9.85 24.08 -0.28
N ASP A 390 10.50 24.60 0.75
CA ASP A 390 11.95 24.61 0.86
C ASP A 390 12.43 23.31 1.53
N LEU A 391 13.25 22.54 0.82
CA LEU A 391 13.85 21.29 1.30
C LEU A 391 15.34 21.46 1.60
N SER A 392 15.86 22.68 1.62
CA SER A 392 17.28 22.97 1.85
C SER A 392 17.68 22.57 3.27
N VAL A 393 18.80 21.87 3.41
CA VAL A 393 19.31 21.38 4.71
C VAL A 393 20.49 22.22 5.19
N GLN A 394 21.26 22.76 4.25
CA GLN A 394 22.43 23.61 4.49
C GLN A 394 22.17 24.97 3.86
N ASP A 395 22.80 26.01 4.41
CA ASP A 395 22.58 27.40 3.98
C ASP A 395 23.10 27.68 2.54
N ASP A 396 23.92 26.78 1.99
CA ASP A 396 24.49 26.85 0.64
C ASP A 396 23.72 26.02 -0.40
N GLU A 397 22.69 25.28 0.01
CA GLU A 397 21.80 24.55 -0.88
C GLU A 397 20.52 25.37 -1.17
N ASP A 398 20.04 25.33 -2.41
CA ASP A 398 18.72 25.83 -2.80
C ASP A 398 17.92 24.69 -3.45
N VAL A 399 17.29 23.87 -2.61
CA VAL A 399 16.48 22.73 -3.05
C VAL A 399 15.01 23.01 -2.75
N LYS A 400 14.29 23.49 -3.74
CA LYS A 400 12.86 23.77 -3.66
C LYS A 400 12.04 22.73 -4.43
N ILE A 401 10.90 22.36 -3.88
CA ILE A 401 9.90 21.52 -4.55
C ILE A 401 8.62 22.29 -4.78
N CYS A 402 8.17 22.33 -6.04
CA CYS A 402 6.87 22.83 -6.43
C CYS A 402 5.87 21.67 -6.54
N VAL A 403 4.77 21.78 -5.81
CA VAL A 403 3.72 20.76 -5.74
C VAL A 403 2.39 21.37 -6.21
N ARG A 404 1.77 20.76 -7.22
CA ARG A 404 0.36 21.00 -7.52
C ARG A 404 -0.49 20.22 -6.52
N THR A 405 -1.33 20.94 -5.78
CA THR A 405 -2.18 20.38 -4.73
C THR A 405 -3.65 20.64 -5.02
N GLU A 406 -4.54 19.78 -4.55
CA GLU A 406 -5.98 19.89 -4.83
C GLU A 406 -6.83 20.10 -3.58
N VAL A 407 -7.85 20.95 -3.71
CA VAL A 407 -8.95 21.10 -2.76
C VAL A 407 -10.28 20.91 -3.49
N ASP A 408 -11.25 20.26 -2.84
CA ASP A 408 -12.48 19.82 -3.50
C ASP A 408 -13.65 20.79 -3.23
N ALA A 409 -13.66 21.48 -2.09
CA ALA A 409 -14.74 22.40 -1.72
C ALA A 409 -14.28 23.48 -0.73
N TYR A 410 -15.18 24.39 -0.38
CA TYR A 410 -14.99 25.30 0.75
C TYR A 410 -16.15 25.20 1.75
N LEU A 411 -15.91 25.57 3.01
CA LEU A 411 -16.93 25.61 4.05
C LEU A 411 -17.55 27.02 4.16
N PRO A 412 -18.87 27.18 3.91
CA PRO A 412 -19.51 28.49 4.03
C PRO A 412 -19.39 29.06 5.44
N GLY A 413 -18.95 30.32 5.51
CA GLY A 413 -18.77 31.09 6.74
C GLY A 413 -17.45 30.83 7.48
N ALA A 414 -16.52 30.07 6.91
CA ALA A 414 -15.23 29.74 7.52
C ALA A 414 -14.05 30.64 7.07
N GLY A 415 -14.33 31.80 6.49
CA GLY A 415 -13.33 32.73 5.96
C GLY A 415 -13.43 32.91 4.45
N ASN A 416 -12.40 33.50 3.85
CA ASN A 416 -12.27 33.71 2.41
C ASN A 416 -11.52 32.54 1.74
N PRO A 417 -12.17 31.70 0.92
CA PRO A 417 -11.51 30.59 0.25
C PRO A 417 -10.41 31.01 -0.73
N ARG A 418 -10.48 32.23 -1.28
CA ARG A 418 -9.44 32.77 -2.18
C ARG A 418 -8.12 33.03 -1.47
N GLU A 419 -8.17 33.28 -0.16
CA GLU A 419 -7.00 33.45 0.70
C GLU A 419 -6.54 32.12 1.32
N GLY A 420 -7.21 31.01 0.99
CA GLY A 420 -6.89 29.69 1.52
C GLY A 420 -7.64 29.31 2.79
N HIS A 421 -8.63 30.09 3.23
CA HIS A 421 -9.40 29.82 4.45
C HIS A 421 -10.64 28.98 4.18
N GLY A 422 -10.98 28.09 5.11
CA GLY A 422 -12.17 27.26 5.05
C GLY A 422 -12.13 26.19 3.96
N LEU A 423 -10.94 25.83 3.46
CA LEU A 423 -10.79 24.86 2.39
C LEU A 423 -11.02 23.43 2.88
N VAL A 424 -11.64 22.62 2.02
CA VAL A 424 -12.08 21.27 2.35
C VAL A 424 -11.63 20.29 1.26
N THR A 425 -11.12 19.15 1.70
CA THR A 425 -10.92 17.96 0.86
C THR A 425 -11.99 16.93 1.16
N ILE A 426 -12.48 16.24 0.14
CA ILE A 426 -13.58 15.30 0.23
C ILE A 426 -13.13 13.94 -0.32
N ARG A 427 -13.32 12.90 0.48
CA ARG A 427 -13.00 11.50 0.15
C ARG A 427 -14.11 10.58 0.60
N ALA A 428 -14.17 9.35 0.08
CA ALA A 428 -15.16 8.36 0.44
C ALA A 428 -14.52 7.01 0.74
N LEU A 429 -14.81 6.46 1.92
CA LEU A 429 -14.63 5.04 2.21
C LEU A 429 -15.81 4.26 1.64
N ASN A 430 -15.52 3.06 1.13
CA ASN A 430 -16.49 2.17 0.54
C ASN A 430 -16.58 0.81 1.27
N GLU A 431 -17.80 0.36 1.57
CA GLU A 431 -18.11 -0.98 2.06
C GLU A 431 -18.76 -1.80 0.94
N PHE A 432 -18.18 -2.95 0.63
CA PHE A 432 -18.74 -3.93 -0.30
C PHE A 432 -19.55 -5.00 0.47
N ASP A 433 -19.20 -6.28 0.35
CA ASP A 433 -19.78 -7.35 1.18
C ASP A 433 -18.91 -7.56 2.43
N PRO A 434 -19.37 -7.20 3.64
CA PRO A 434 -18.59 -7.35 4.88
C PRO A 434 -18.27 -8.81 5.23
N ARG A 435 -18.89 -9.78 4.54
CA ARG A 435 -18.67 -11.23 4.74
C ARG A 435 -17.86 -11.87 3.63
N ALA A 436 -17.52 -11.13 2.57
CA ALA A 436 -16.72 -11.67 1.48
C ALA A 436 -15.25 -11.86 1.90
N PRO A 437 -14.52 -12.77 1.24
CA PRO A 437 -13.06 -12.79 1.30
C PRO A 437 -12.51 -11.40 0.95
N GLY A 438 -11.46 -10.94 1.63
CA GLY A 438 -10.93 -9.60 1.41
C GLY A 438 -11.63 -8.48 2.20
N ALA A 439 -12.76 -8.73 2.87
CA ALA A 439 -13.54 -7.70 3.58
C ALA A 439 -12.85 -7.12 4.83
N GLY A 440 -11.74 -7.71 5.27
CA GLY A 440 -10.93 -7.18 6.37
C GLY A 440 -11.60 -7.18 7.74
N GLY A 441 -12.77 -7.83 7.88
CA GLY A 441 -13.45 -8.05 9.15
C GLY A 441 -14.03 -6.80 9.81
N ALA A 442 -14.33 -5.75 9.02
CA ALA A 442 -15.05 -4.60 9.52
C ALA A 442 -16.45 -4.98 10.03
N PRO A 443 -16.91 -4.42 11.17
CA PRO A 443 -18.30 -4.58 11.58
C PRO A 443 -19.24 -3.97 10.55
N ASP A 444 -20.37 -4.60 10.25
CA ASP A 444 -21.37 -4.10 9.30
C ASP A 444 -21.76 -2.64 9.58
N TRP A 445 -21.53 -1.76 8.60
CA TRP A 445 -21.63 -0.32 8.80
C TRP A 445 -23.05 0.12 9.14
N ARG A 446 -24.07 -0.47 8.50
CA ARG A 446 -25.48 -0.12 8.74
C ARG A 446 -25.90 -0.30 10.20
N THR A 447 -25.40 -1.36 10.84
CA THR A 447 -25.72 -1.65 12.25
C THR A 447 -24.77 -0.96 13.23
N LYS A 448 -23.53 -0.66 12.83
CA LYS A 448 -22.46 -0.27 13.76
C LYS A 448 -21.96 1.17 13.65
N LEU A 449 -22.20 1.89 12.55
CA LEU A 449 -21.71 3.28 12.42
C LEU A 449 -22.31 4.24 13.47
N ASP A 450 -23.60 4.08 13.81
CA ASP A 450 -24.27 4.95 14.79
C ASP A 450 -23.95 4.56 16.24
N SER A 451 -23.81 3.26 16.51
CA SER A 451 -23.65 2.74 17.88
C SER A 451 -22.18 2.50 18.28
N GLN A 452 -21.30 2.21 17.33
CA GLN A 452 -19.92 1.77 17.53
C GLN A 452 -18.97 2.39 16.49
N ARG A 453 -19.15 3.68 16.18
CA ARG A 453 -18.36 4.42 15.17
C ARG A 453 -16.85 4.19 15.31
N GLY A 454 -16.33 4.26 16.53
CA GLY A 454 -14.90 4.07 16.80
C GLY A 454 -14.38 2.69 16.39
N ALA A 455 -15.19 1.64 16.50
CA ALA A 455 -14.79 0.29 16.07
C ALA A 455 -14.71 0.20 14.54
N VAL A 456 -15.68 0.77 13.83
CA VAL A 456 -15.68 0.83 12.37
C VAL A 456 -14.46 1.62 11.87
N VAL A 457 -14.28 2.84 12.39
CA VAL A 457 -13.14 3.72 12.05
C VAL A 457 -11.81 3.01 12.29
N ALA A 458 -11.63 2.35 13.44
CA ALA A 458 -10.40 1.65 13.76
C ALA A 458 -10.10 0.49 12.80
N THR A 459 -11.13 -0.27 12.40
CA THR A 459 -10.95 -1.33 11.40
C THR A 459 -10.61 -0.76 10.02
N GLU A 460 -11.25 0.33 9.61
CA GLU A 460 -10.93 1.00 8.35
C GLU A 460 -9.52 1.60 8.34
N MET A 461 -9.09 2.25 9.43
CA MET A 461 -7.73 2.77 9.58
C MET A 461 -6.66 1.66 9.46
N LYS A 462 -7.00 0.44 9.92
CA LYS A 462 -6.12 -0.73 9.80
C LYS A 462 -6.10 -1.28 8.37
N ASN A 463 -7.27 -1.56 7.79
CA ASN A 463 -7.39 -2.23 6.50
C ASN A 463 -7.02 -1.33 5.32
N ASN A 464 -7.21 -0.01 5.46
CA ASN A 464 -7.00 0.99 4.43
C ASN A 464 -5.91 2.00 4.85
N SER A 465 -4.91 1.56 5.61
CA SER A 465 -3.89 2.43 6.21
C SER A 465 -3.14 3.27 5.18
N CYS A 466 -2.68 2.68 4.06
CA CYS A 466 -1.97 3.39 3.01
C CYS A 466 -2.88 4.44 2.35
N LYS A 467 -4.08 4.04 1.92
CA LYS A 467 -5.10 4.93 1.32
C LYS A 467 -5.39 6.14 2.20
N LEU A 468 -5.72 5.92 3.47
CA LEU A 468 -6.05 7.00 4.41
C LEU A 468 -4.86 7.91 4.72
N SER A 469 -3.64 7.34 4.77
CA SER A 469 -2.41 8.12 4.93
C SER A 469 -2.17 9.04 3.74
N LYS A 470 -2.33 8.54 2.51
CA LYS A 470 -2.19 9.36 1.29
C LYS A 470 -3.18 10.51 1.28
N TRP A 471 -4.46 10.26 1.60
CA TRP A 471 -5.46 11.32 1.69
C TRP A 471 -5.09 12.36 2.74
N ALA A 472 -4.65 11.94 3.94
CA ALA A 472 -4.26 12.87 5.00
C ALA A 472 -3.09 13.75 4.55
N VAL A 473 -2.07 13.16 3.92
CA VAL A 473 -0.93 13.89 3.37
C VAL A 473 -1.36 14.86 2.27
N GLN A 474 -2.17 14.43 1.30
CA GLN A 474 -2.71 15.32 0.25
C GLN A 474 -3.43 16.54 0.84
N SER A 475 -4.31 16.33 1.82
CA SER A 475 -5.05 17.41 2.46
C SER A 475 -4.16 18.38 3.24
N ILE A 476 -3.09 17.89 3.88
CA ILE A 476 -2.12 18.75 4.57
C ILE A 476 -1.30 19.54 3.54
N LEU A 477 -0.80 18.87 2.49
CA LEU A 477 -0.06 19.52 1.40
C LEU A 477 -0.90 20.58 0.70
N ALA A 478 -2.21 20.36 0.53
CA ALA A 478 -3.14 21.31 -0.06
C ALA A 478 -3.51 22.48 0.87
N GLY A 479 -3.21 22.37 2.17
CA GLY A 479 -3.56 23.37 3.17
C GLY A 479 -5.07 23.44 3.39
N ALA A 480 -5.72 22.28 3.40
CA ALA A 480 -7.14 22.17 3.72
C ALA A 480 -7.35 22.19 5.23
N ASP A 481 -8.31 23.00 5.70
CA ASP A 481 -8.65 23.09 7.12
C ASP A 481 -9.38 21.84 7.60
N LEU A 482 -10.20 21.26 6.73
CA LEU A 482 -10.98 20.07 7.01
C LEU A 482 -10.85 19.03 5.90
N MET A 483 -10.87 17.78 6.32
CA MET A 483 -11.14 16.63 5.47
C MET A 483 -12.52 16.07 5.82
N LYS A 484 -13.33 15.82 4.80
CA LYS A 484 -14.61 15.13 4.89
C LYS A 484 -14.46 13.72 4.33
N ILE A 485 -14.84 12.72 5.13
CA ILE A 485 -14.84 11.31 4.72
C ILE A 485 -16.26 10.77 4.74
N GLY A 486 -16.80 10.44 3.57
CA GLY A 486 -18.07 9.74 3.43
C GLY A 486 -17.92 8.24 3.71
N TYR A 487 -18.93 7.65 4.34
CA TYR A 487 -19.08 6.20 4.49
C TYR A 487 -20.16 5.74 3.53
N VAL A 488 -19.73 5.14 2.41
CA VAL A 488 -20.61 4.70 1.33
C VAL A 488 -20.64 3.17 1.29
N SER A 489 -21.82 2.58 1.25
CA SER A 489 -21.99 1.11 1.21
C SER A 489 -22.82 0.73 -0.01
N ARG A 490 -22.56 -0.45 -0.61
CA ARG A 490 -23.46 -1.01 -1.63
C ARG A 490 -24.88 -1.11 -1.06
N SER A 491 -25.91 -0.80 -1.87
CA SER A 491 -27.31 -0.99 -1.46
C SER A 491 -27.63 -2.47 -1.24
N ASN A 492 -27.06 -3.33 -2.08
CA ASN A 492 -27.09 -4.78 -1.93
C ASN A 492 -25.65 -5.29 -2.11
N PRO A 493 -25.09 -6.09 -1.18
CA PRO A 493 -23.72 -6.59 -1.28
C PRO A 493 -23.37 -7.30 -2.60
N ARG A 494 -24.38 -7.84 -3.30
CA ARG A 494 -24.25 -8.53 -4.58
C ARG A 494 -24.38 -7.62 -5.82
N ASP A 495 -24.62 -6.33 -5.63
CA ASP A 495 -24.84 -5.35 -6.69
C ASP A 495 -23.85 -4.20 -6.50
N ALA A 496 -22.85 -4.13 -7.38
CA ALA A 496 -21.80 -3.11 -7.35
C ALA A 496 -22.23 -1.80 -8.06
N ALA A 497 -23.42 -1.73 -8.66
CA ALA A 497 -23.86 -0.56 -9.43
C ALA A 497 -24.60 0.49 -8.58
N ARG A 498 -25.07 0.12 -7.38
CA ARG A 498 -25.90 0.99 -6.53
C ARG A 498 -25.33 1.10 -5.13
N HIS A 499 -25.19 2.35 -4.67
CA HIS A 499 -24.62 2.67 -3.38
C HIS A 499 -25.49 3.66 -2.61
N VAL A 500 -25.30 3.67 -1.29
CA VAL A 500 -25.94 4.60 -0.36
C VAL A 500 -24.90 5.18 0.59
N ILE A 501 -25.08 6.45 0.92
CA ILE A 501 -24.27 7.20 1.87
C ILE A 501 -24.89 7.00 3.25
N LEU A 502 -24.10 6.46 4.17
CA LEU A 502 -24.55 6.08 5.51
C LEU A 502 -24.19 7.13 6.57
N SER A 503 -23.07 7.82 6.41
CA SER A 503 -22.57 8.83 7.35
C SER A 503 -21.46 9.65 6.70
N THR A 504 -21.19 10.82 7.25
CA THR A 504 -19.98 11.60 6.93
C THR A 504 -19.20 11.89 8.22
N ALA A 505 -17.88 11.82 8.17
CA ALA A 505 -16.98 12.25 9.23
C ALA A 505 -16.22 13.51 8.81
N SER A 506 -16.00 14.40 9.78
CA SER A 506 -15.22 15.63 9.60
C SER A 506 -14.03 15.59 10.52
N MET A 507 -12.85 15.86 9.99
CA MET A 507 -11.60 15.83 10.76
C MET A 507 -10.62 16.89 10.26
N ARG A 508 -9.73 17.36 11.13
CA ARG A 508 -8.58 18.16 10.71
C ARG A 508 -7.52 17.20 10.14
N PRO A 509 -6.94 17.48 8.96
CA PRO A 509 -5.98 16.57 8.33
C PRO A 509 -4.78 16.23 9.23
N THR A 510 -4.24 17.22 9.95
CA THR A 510 -3.09 17.04 10.86
C THR A 510 -3.41 16.11 12.04
N ASP A 511 -4.57 16.29 12.68
CA ASP A 511 -5.04 15.41 13.75
C ASP A 511 -5.26 13.97 13.23
N PHE A 512 -5.79 13.83 12.02
CA PHE A 512 -6.03 12.52 11.42
C PHE A 512 -4.74 11.80 11.04
N ALA A 513 -3.77 12.52 10.48
CA ALA A 513 -2.43 11.99 10.22
C ALA A 513 -1.77 11.48 11.51
N ALA A 514 -1.89 12.23 12.61
CA ALA A 514 -1.40 11.81 13.93
C ALA A 514 -2.10 10.53 14.42
N GLN A 515 -3.43 10.41 14.26
CA GLN A 515 -4.18 9.19 14.59
C GLN A 515 -3.74 7.98 13.75
N LEU A 516 -3.36 8.19 12.49
CA LEU A 516 -2.83 7.16 11.60
C LEU A 516 -1.35 6.82 11.88
N ASN A 517 -0.69 7.54 12.78
CA ASN A 517 0.75 7.48 13.03
C ASN A 517 1.60 7.85 11.79
N VAL A 518 1.15 8.85 11.03
CA VAL A 518 1.84 9.39 9.85
C VAL A 518 2.58 10.66 10.25
N SER A 519 3.89 10.70 9.98
CA SER A 519 4.74 11.86 10.23
C SER A 519 5.13 12.51 8.91
N LEU A 520 4.76 13.77 8.71
CA LEU A 520 5.18 14.53 7.53
C LEU A 520 6.70 14.68 7.47
N ASN A 521 7.36 14.86 8.61
CA ASN A 521 8.81 14.96 8.66
C ASN A 521 9.47 13.68 8.12
N ASN A 522 8.89 12.51 8.37
CA ASN A 522 9.36 11.28 7.74
C ASN A 522 9.14 11.29 6.23
N GLY A 523 7.96 11.68 5.79
CA GLY A 523 7.64 11.81 4.36
C GLY A 523 8.61 12.72 3.62
N TRP A 524 8.90 13.91 4.16
CA TRP A 524 9.86 14.85 3.58
C TRP A 524 11.28 14.30 3.55
N GLY A 525 11.70 13.57 4.59
CA GLY A 525 13.00 12.89 4.59
C GLY A 525 13.11 11.84 3.49
N ILE A 526 12.03 11.10 3.20
CA ILE A 526 11.97 10.14 2.09
C ILE A 526 12.09 10.86 0.75
N VAL A 527 11.29 11.91 0.55
CA VAL A 527 11.27 12.70 -0.70
C VAL A 527 12.64 13.30 -0.99
N ARG A 528 13.24 13.98 0.00
CA ARG A 528 14.58 14.58 -0.13
C ARG A 528 15.63 13.54 -0.49
N THR A 529 15.62 12.37 0.18
CA THR A 529 16.59 11.30 -0.10
C THR A 529 16.46 10.78 -1.54
N VAL A 530 15.24 10.56 -2.02
CA VAL A 530 15.01 10.09 -3.39
C VAL A 530 15.41 11.16 -4.40
N ALA A 531 15.10 12.43 -4.15
CA ALA A 531 15.51 13.55 -4.99
C ALA A 531 17.04 13.67 -5.07
N ASP A 532 17.76 13.57 -3.95
CA ASP A 532 19.22 13.63 -3.91
C ASP A 532 19.87 12.47 -4.67
N LEU A 533 19.27 11.27 -4.62
CA LEU A 533 19.74 10.13 -5.42
C LEU A 533 19.60 10.42 -6.91
N CYS A 534 18.44 10.93 -7.35
CA CYS A 534 18.20 11.27 -8.76
C CYS A 534 19.09 12.44 -9.23
N MET A 535 19.32 13.44 -8.38
CA MET A 535 20.22 14.58 -8.66
C MET A 535 21.71 14.18 -8.73
N LYS A 536 22.10 12.96 -8.36
CA LYS A 536 23.47 12.45 -8.55
C LYS A 536 23.63 11.65 -9.85
N MET A 537 22.54 11.21 -10.46
CA MET A 537 22.52 10.39 -11.67
C MET A 537 22.57 11.27 -12.92
N PRO A 538 23.08 10.83 -14.08
CA PRO A 538 23.08 11.68 -15.28
C PRO A 538 21.66 12.14 -15.70
N GLU A 539 21.57 13.11 -16.60
CA GLU A 539 20.29 13.44 -17.23
C GLU A 539 19.69 12.22 -17.94
N GLY A 540 18.38 12.04 -17.86
CA GLY A 540 17.71 10.86 -18.41
C GLY A 540 16.39 10.51 -17.72
N LYS A 541 15.84 9.36 -18.11
CA LYS A 541 14.61 8.80 -17.54
C LYS A 541 14.92 7.68 -16.55
N TYR A 542 14.17 7.68 -15.46
CA TYR A 542 14.25 6.72 -14.38
C TYR A 542 12.86 6.24 -13.97
N VAL A 543 12.79 5.09 -13.31
CA VAL A 543 11.55 4.62 -12.69
C VAL A 543 11.83 4.08 -11.30
N LEU A 544 11.07 4.59 -10.32
CA LEU A 544 11.08 4.10 -8.95
C LEU A 544 9.92 3.11 -8.78
N VAL A 545 10.23 1.84 -8.57
CA VAL A 545 9.27 0.74 -8.52
C VAL A 545 9.23 0.15 -7.11
N LYS A 546 8.03 0.05 -6.53
CA LYS A 546 7.82 -0.70 -5.29
C LYS A 546 7.67 -2.18 -5.59
N ASP A 547 8.47 -3.02 -4.93
CA ASP A 547 8.48 -4.46 -5.16
C ASP A 547 7.12 -5.08 -4.74
N PRO A 548 6.49 -5.91 -5.58
CA PRO A 548 5.17 -6.45 -5.31
C PRO A 548 5.10 -7.38 -4.08
N ASN A 549 6.21 -8.02 -3.73
CA ASN A 549 6.25 -9.08 -2.71
C ASN A 549 7.21 -8.77 -1.55
N LYS A 550 8.13 -7.80 -1.72
CA LYS A 550 9.10 -7.37 -0.69
C LYS A 550 8.84 -5.92 -0.26
N PRO A 551 9.10 -5.57 1.02
CA PRO A 551 8.92 -4.22 1.54
C PRO A 551 10.12 -3.31 1.18
N LEU A 552 10.33 -3.08 -0.11
CA LEU A 552 11.41 -2.26 -0.65
C LEU A 552 10.99 -1.55 -1.94
N VAL A 553 11.73 -0.51 -2.30
CA VAL A 553 11.66 0.16 -3.60
C VAL A 553 12.99 0.03 -4.34
N ARG A 554 12.92 -0.06 -5.67
CA ARG A 554 14.08 -0.09 -6.56
C ARG A 554 14.03 1.06 -7.54
N LEU A 555 15.16 1.70 -7.75
CA LEU A 555 15.33 2.75 -8.75
C LEU A 555 16.05 2.18 -9.96
N TYR A 556 15.45 2.32 -11.14
CA TYR A 556 16.00 1.87 -12.40
C TYR A 556 16.29 3.05 -13.33
N ALA A 557 17.40 3.00 -14.06
CA ALA A 557 17.57 3.78 -15.29
C ALA A 557 16.90 3.03 -16.45
N ILE A 558 16.16 3.77 -17.27
CA ILE A 558 15.42 3.23 -18.41
C ILE A 558 15.81 3.97 -19.71
N PRO A 559 15.70 3.31 -20.88
CA PRO A 559 15.85 3.98 -22.16
C PRO A 559 14.89 5.18 -22.31
N ALA A 560 15.30 6.21 -23.05
CA ALA A 560 14.47 7.39 -23.29
C ALA A 560 13.16 7.05 -24.02
N SER A 561 13.11 5.98 -24.80
CA SER A 561 11.92 5.47 -25.49
C SER A 561 10.93 4.74 -24.59
N SER A 562 11.33 4.32 -23.38
CA SER A 562 10.42 3.62 -22.48
C SER A 562 9.29 4.57 -22.03
N PHE A 563 8.06 4.09 -22.17
CA PHE A 563 6.82 4.84 -21.86
C PHE A 563 6.53 6.04 -22.76
N SER A 564 7.27 6.24 -23.87
CA SER A 564 6.72 7.03 -24.98
C SER A 564 5.82 6.13 -25.81
N GLY A 565 4.62 6.59 -26.16
CA GLY A 565 3.57 5.80 -26.83
C GLY A 565 3.93 5.15 -28.18
N GLU A 566 5.20 5.18 -28.61
CA GLU A 566 5.72 4.37 -29.71
C GLU A 566 5.84 2.87 -29.34
N ASP A 567 5.86 2.54 -28.04
CA ASP A 567 5.87 1.14 -27.55
C ASP A 567 4.50 0.43 -27.67
N GLU A 568 3.40 1.13 -28.01
CA GLU A 568 2.07 0.51 -28.19
C GLU A 568 1.87 -0.15 -29.57
N ASP A 569 2.76 0.10 -30.54
CA ASP A 569 2.63 -0.40 -31.93
C ASP A 569 3.65 -1.52 -32.30
N GLY A 570 4.43 -2.03 -31.34
CA GLY A 570 5.55 -2.94 -31.63
C GLY A 570 5.56 -4.23 -30.83
N GLU A 571 4.84 -5.26 -31.31
CA GLU A 571 5.27 -6.68 -31.43
C GLU A 571 4.06 -7.58 -31.70
N GLY A 572 3.48 -7.43 -32.89
CA GLY A 572 2.81 -8.55 -33.54
C GLY A 572 3.91 -9.47 -34.07
N PHE A 573 4.08 -10.65 -33.45
CA PHE A 573 4.88 -11.73 -34.02
C PHE A 573 4.24 -12.14 -35.37
N GLU A 574 4.77 -11.61 -36.47
CA GLU A 574 4.56 -12.21 -37.78
C GLU A 574 5.39 -13.50 -37.83
N ASP A 575 4.68 -14.63 -37.78
CA ASP A 575 5.23 -15.93 -38.15
C ASP A 575 5.61 -15.90 -39.65
N ASP A 576 6.89 -15.75 -39.93
CA ASP A 576 7.47 -16.08 -41.23
C ASP A 576 7.48 -17.61 -41.39
N GLU A 577 6.46 -18.15 -42.07
CA GLU A 577 6.47 -19.52 -42.59
C GLU A 577 7.37 -19.62 -43.83
N ALA A 578 8.36 -20.51 -43.75
CA ALA A 578 9.09 -21.10 -44.88
C ALA A 578 8.76 -22.58 -45.02
#